data_AF-A3XEN8-F1
#
_entry.id   AF-A3XEN8-F1
#
_cell.length_a   1.000
_cell.length_b   1.000
_cell.length_c   1.000
_cell.angle_alpha   90.00
_cell.angle_beta   90.00
_cell.angle_gamma   90.00
#
_symmetry.space_group_name_H-M   'P 1'
#
loop_
_entity.id
_entity.type
_entity.pdbx_description
1 polymer ?
#
loop_
_entity_poly.entity_id
_entity_poly.type
_entity_poly.pdbx_seq_one_letter_code
_entity_poly.pdbx_strand_id
1 'polypeptide(L)'
;MRKAYAIPKIEDVTFEGCYADVLPLYLDIFERCMKATAVCRARTAIFDLSDFTCLQDHGIGEGTLTIERRDILNQIQWFGRVVASDAKVKIIGTLEAN
;
A
#
# COMPACT_ATOMS: atom_id res chain seq x y z
N MET A 1 5.48 15.39 -21.53
CA MET A 1 5.30 14.81 -20.19
C MET A 1 5.21 13.29 -20.31
N ARG A 2 6.28 12.55 -20.02
CA ARG A 2 6.23 11.08 -20.02
C ARG A 2 5.41 10.63 -18.81
N LYS A 3 4.19 10.13 -19.02
CA LYS A 3 3.51 9.28 -18.04
C LYS A 3 4.28 7.96 -18.00
N ALA A 4 5.37 7.92 -17.23
CA ALA A 4 5.99 6.65 -16.88
C ALA A 4 5.04 5.98 -15.88
N TYR A 5 4.24 5.03 -16.34
CA TYR A 5 3.54 4.13 -15.44
C TYR A 5 4.61 3.31 -14.76
N ALA A 6 5.01 3.71 -13.55
CA ALA A 6 5.96 2.94 -12.79
C ALA A 6 5.34 1.57 -12.48
N ILE A 7 6.08 0.50 -12.77
CA ILE A 7 5.63 -0.87 -12.50
C ILE A 7 5.76 -1.10 -11.00
N PRO A 8 4.67 -1.39 -10.27
CA PRO A 8 4.75 -1.77 -8.87
C PRO A 8 5.31 -3.19 -8.77
N LYS A 9 6.22 -3.40 -7.82
CA LYS A 9 6.65 -4.73 -7.40
C LYS A 9 6.49 -4.85 -5.89
N ILE A 10 5.79 -5.90 -5.46
CA ILE A 10 5.73 -6.28 -4.06
C ILE A 10 6.95 -7.16 -3.77
N GLU A 11 7.77 -6.74 -2.81
CA GLU A 11 9.03 -7.39 -2.45
C GLU A 11 8.86 -8.30 -1.24
N ASP A 12 8.06 -7.86 -0.26
CA ASP A 12 7.78 -8.63 0.95
C ASP A 12 6.41 -8.28 1.53
N VAL A 13 5.79 -9.26 2.18
CA VAL A 13 4.49 -9.10 2.84
C VAL A 13 4.50 -9.91 4.14
N THR A 14 4.25 -9.23 5.26
CA THR A 14 4.02 -9.88 6.54
C THR A 14 2.64 -9.48 7.06
N PHE A 15 1.90 -10.45 7.59
CA PHE A 15 0.55 -10.19 8.09
C PHE A 15 0.24 -11.01 9.35
N GLU A 16 -0.60 -10.42 10.19
CA GLU A 16 -1.16 -11.03 11.40
C GLU A 16 -2.66 -10.70 11.42
N GLY A 17 -3.50 -11.68 11.78
CA GLY A 17 -4.95 -11.47 11.88
C GLY A 17 -5.66 -11.11 10.57
N CYS A 18 -5.00 -11.29 9.41
CA CYS A 18 -5.56 -11.01 8.10
C CYS A 18 -6.10 -12.28 7.45
N TYR A 19 -7.34 -12.23 6.98
CA TYR A 19 -7.96 -13.32 6.22
C TYR A 19 -7.38 -13.41 4.81
N ALA A 20 -7.36 -14.63 4.25
CA ALA A 20 -6.70 -14.92 2.98
C ALA A 20 -7.37 -14.25 1.76
N ASP A 21 -8.67 -13.99 1.84
CA ASP A 21 -9.48 -13.32 0.81
C ASP A 21 -9.31 -11.79 0.83
N VAL A 22 -8.95 -11.21 1.98
CA VAL A 22 -8.75 -9.77 2.15
C VAL A 22 -7.34 -9.32 1.75
N LEU A 23 -6.33 -10.17 1.93
CA LEU A 23 -4.94 -9.81 1.67
C LEU A 23 -4.71 -9.27 0.23
N PRO A 24 -5.25 -9.88 -0.84
CA PRO A 24 -5.13 -9.34 -2.20
C PRO A 24 -5.67 -7.91 -2.34
N LEU A 25 -6.79 -7.59 -1.66
CA LEU A 25 -7.38 -6.26 -1.69
C LEU A 25 -6.44 -5.21 -1.08
N TYR A 26 -5.78 -5.56 0.03
CA TYR A 26 -4.78 -4.67 0.63
C TYR A 26 -3.55 -4.46 -0.26
N LEU A 27 -3.12 -5.47 -1.00
CA LEU A 27 -2.03 -5.33 -1.96
C LEU A 27 -2.42 -4.40 -3.12
N ASP A 28 -3.61 -4.58 -3.69
CA ASP A 28 -4.13 -3.72 -4.76
C ASP A 28 -4.25 -2.25 -4.31
N ILE A 29 -4.79 -2.03 -3.11
CA ILE A 29 -4.91 -0.69 -2.52
C ILE A 29 -3.53 -0.10 -2.25
N PHE A 30 -2.60 -0.89 -1.70
CA PHE A 30 -1.23 -0.45 -1.50
C PHE A 30 -0.58 0.00 -2.81
N GLU A 31 -0.69 -0.76 -3.89
CA GLU A 31 -0.12 -0.38 -5.18
C GLU A 31 -0.70 0.95 -5.71
N ARG A 32 -2.03 1.11 -5.61
CA ARG A 32 -2.71 2.34 -6.03
C ARG A 32 -2.24 3.53 -5.20
N CYS A 33 -2.22 3.40 -3.89
CA CYS A 33 -1.81 4.46 -2.96
C CYS A 33 -0.31 4.76 -3.05
N MET A 34 0.53 3.76 -3.30
CA MET A 34 1.97 3.92 -3.53
C MET A 34 2.22 4.77 -4.77
N LYS A 35 1.57 4.47 -5.90
CA LYS A 35 1.65 5.27 -7.13
C LYS A 35 1.19 6.70 -6.89
N ALA A 36 0.07 6.89 -6.19
CA ALA A 36 -0.44 8.23 -5.86
C ALA A 36 0.56 9.02 -4.99
N THR A 37 1.11 8.39 -3.96
CA THR A 37 2.09 8.99 -3.05
C THR A 37 3.38 9.38 -3.79
N ALA A 38 3.83 8.52 -4.71
CA ALA A 38 4.98 8.78 -5.58
C ALA A 38 4.79 10.00 -6.48
N VAL A 39 3.61 10.13 -7.10
CA VAL A 39 3.26 11.29 -7.94
C VAL A 39 3.27 12.58 -7.13
N CYS A 40 2.72 12.58 -5.92
CA CYS A 40 2.74 13.73 -5.01
C CYS A 40 4.12 13.99 -4.38
N ARG A 41 5.10 13.12 -4.60
CA ARG A 41 6.46 13.16 -4.01
C ARG A 41 6.48 13.20 -2.48
N ALA A 42 5.38 12.84 -1.83
CA ALA A 42 5.28 12.82 -0.38
C ALA A 42 6.23 11.76 0.21
N ARG A 43 6.80 12.06 1.38
CA ARG A 43 7.60 11.08 2.14
C ARG A 43 6.69 10.08 2.85
N THR A 44 5.54 10.54 3.34
CA THR A 44 4.57 9.72 4.05
C THR A 44 3.17 10.16 3.63
N ALA A 45 2.27 9.19 3.48
CA ALA A 45 0.84 9.42 3.27
C ALA A 45 0.03 8.45 4.11
N ILE A 46 -1.13 8.90 4.57
CA ILE A 46 -2.07 8.10 5.36
C ILE A 46 -3.40 8.14 4.61
N PHE A 47 -4.00 6.97 4.42
CA PHE A 47 -5.27 6.77 3.75
C PHE A 47 -6.23 6.08 4.71
N ASP A 48 -7.47 6.56 4.73
CA ASP A 48 -8.55 5.92 5.47
C ASP A 48 -9.05 4.71 4.66
N LEU A 49 -9.19 3.56 5.28
CA LEU A 49 -9.66 2.36 4.58
C LEU A 49 -11.14 2.44 4.21
N SER A 50 -11.91 3.28 4.90
CA SER A 50 -13.32 3.53 4.58
C SER A 50 -13.51 4.20 3.21
N ASP A 51 -12.47 4.83 2.65
CA ASP A 51 -12.50 5.40 1.30
C ASP A 51 -12.49 4.33 0.19
N PHE A 52 -12.25 3.06 0.52
CA PHE A 52 -12.15 1.96 -0.45
C PHE A 52 -13.38 1.04 -0.36
N THR A 53 -14.31 1.20 -1.28
CA THR A 53 -15.57 0.42 -1.33
C THR A 53 -15.34 -1.10 -1.40
N CYS A 54 -14.26 -1.56 -2.06
CA CYS A 54 -13.93 -2.99 -2.12
C CYS A 54 -13.62 -3.62 -0.76
N LEU A 55 -13.18 -2.84 0.24
CA LEU A 55 -12.99 -3.34 1.59
C LEU A 55 -14.32 -3.39 2.37
N GLN A 56 -15.23 -2.46 2.09
CA GLN A 56 -16.56 -2.44 2.71
C GLN A 56 -17.38 -3.68 2.34
N ASP A 57 -17.26 -4.16 1.10
CA ASP A 57 -17.90 -5.39 0.63
C ASP A 57 -17.45 -6.64 1.42
N HIS A 58 -16.29 -6.56 2.09
CA HIS A 58 -15.73 -7.60 2.96
C HIS A 58 -15.87 -7.27 4.46
N GLY A 59 -16.73 -6.31 4.82
CA GLY A 59 -16.99 -5.94 6.21
C GLY A 59 -15.88 -5.11 6.87
N ILE A 60 -14.93 -4.58 6.09
CA ILE A 60 -13.84 -3.74 6.58
C ILE A 60 -14.24 -2.29 6.35
N GLY A 61 -14.80 -1.67 7.38
CA GLY A 61 -15.26 -0.29 7.35
C GLY A 61 -14.34 0.71 8.05
N GLU A 62 -13.40 0.24 8.88
CA GLU A 62 -12.54 1.10 9.70
C GLU A 62 -11.09 0.64 9.64
N GLY A 63 -10.17 1.59 9.51
CA GLY A 63 -8.74 1.31 9.55
C GLY A 63 -7.93 2.32 8.74
N THR A 64 -6.62 2.11 8.71
CA THR A 64 -5.70 2.99 7.99
C THR A 64 -4.69 2.21 7.18
N LEU A 65 -4.31 2.78 6.03
CA LEU A 65 -3.08 2.44 5.31
C LEU A 65 -2.11 3.61 5.42
N THR A 66 -0.95 3.37 6.03
CA THR A 66 0.18 4.30 6.00
C THR A 66 1.18 3.83 4.94
N ILE A 67 1.63 4.74 4.08
CA ILE A 67 2.70 4.52 3.12
C ILE A 67 3.86 5.45 3.44
N GLU A 68 5.07 4.88 3.56
CA GLU A 68 6.30 5.63 3.80
C GLU A 68 7.32 5.34 2.69
N ARG A 69 7.87 6.42 2.11
CA ARG A 69 9.00 6.38 1.18
C ARG A 69 10.31 6.34 1.96
N ARG A 70 11.16 5.36 1.66
CA ARG A 70 12.50 5.24 2.21
C ARG A 70 13.52 5.11 1.08
N ASP A 71 14.72 5.64 1.33
CA ASP A 71 15.89 5.41 0.48
C ASP A 71 16.76 4.38 1.20
N ILE A 72 16.88 3.20 0.60
CA ILE A 72 17.63 2.07 1.16
C ILE A 72 18.55 1.57 0.04
N LEU A 73 19.86 1.59 0.29
CA LEU A 73 20.88 1.14 -0.67
C LEU A 73 20.76 1.83 -2.05
N ASN A 74 20.43 3.13 -2.09
CA ASN A 74 20.20 3.93 -3.30
C ASN A 74 18.97 3.50 -4.13
N GLN A 75 18.03 2.78 -3.52
CA GLN A 75 16.75 2.41 -4.12
C GLN A 75 15.60 2.98 -3.30
N ILE A 76 14.62 3.57 -3.99
CA ILE A 76 13.39 4.03 -3.34
C ILE A 76 12.52 2.81 -3.05
N GLN A 77 12.33 2.52 -1.78
CA GLN A 77 11.39 1.51 -1.26
C GLN A 77 10.19 2.18 -0.60
N TRP A 78 9.04 1.52 -0.68
CA TRP A 78 7.76 1.96 -0.14
C TRP A 78 7.29 0.96 0.90
N PHE A 79 7.08 1.45 2.12
CA PHE A 79 6.65 0.67 3.26
C PHE A 79 5.19 0.96 3.54
N GLY A 80 4.33 0.00 3.23
CA GLY A 80 2.92 -0.02 3.56
C GLY A 80 2.68 -0.61 4.94
N ARG A 81 1.80 0.00 5.72
CA ARG A 81 1.28 -0.56 6.97
C ARG A 81 -0.23 -0.39 7.00
N VAL A 82 -0.93 -1.51 6.96
CA VAL A 82 -2.38 -1.59 7.16
C VAL A 82 -2.65 -1.94 8.62
N VAL A 83 -3.59 -1.22 9.23
CA VAL A 83 -4.17 -1.55 10.53
C VAL A 83 -5.68 -1.43 10.43
N ALA A 84 -6.38 -2.55 10.58
CA ALA A 84 -7.85 -2.63 10.49
C ALA A 84 -8.36 -3.75 11.40
N SER A 85 -9.21 -3.45 12.38
CA SER A 85 -9.68 -4.42 13.38
C SER A 85 -8.50 -5.24 13.96
N ASP A 86 -8.48 -6.56 13.74
CA ASP A 86 -7.40 -7.46 14.16
C ASP A 86 -6.27 -7.62 13.12
N ALA A 87 -6.48 -7.14 11.90
CA ALA A 87 -5.54 -7.26 10.80
C ALA A 87 -4.43 -6.22 10.90
N LYS A 88 -3.18 -6.71 10.87
CA LYS A 88 -1.97 -5.90 10.72
C LYS A 88 -1.19 -6.45 9.54
N VAL A 89 -1.08 -5.66 8.48
CA VAL A 89 -0.32 -6.05 7.27
C VAL A 89 0.80 -5.06 7.07
N LYS A 90 2.02 -5.55 6.85
CA LYS A 90 3.15 -4.75 6.40
C LYS A 90 3.53 -5.20 5.01
N ILE A 91 3.71 -4.24 4.12
CA ILE A 91 3.99 -4.48 2.71
C ILE A 91 5.25 -3.68 2.38
N ILE A 92 6.20 -4.29 1.69
CA ILE A 92 7.35 -3.60 1.11
C ILE A 92 7.22 -3.72 -0.40
N GLY A 93 7.36 -2.59 -1.08
CA GLY A 93 7.33 -2.58 -2.53
C GLY A 93 8.20 -1.49 -3.15
N THR A 94 8.41 -1.63 -4.45
CA THR A 94 9.19 -0.69 -5.25
C THR A 94 8.42 -0.28 -6.50
N LEU A 95 8.83 0.86 -7.06
CA LEU A 95 8.30 1.41 -8.30
C LEU A 95 9.44 1.42 -9.31
N GLU A 96 9.39 0.52 -10.28
CA GLU A 96 10.39 0.47 -11.35
C GLU A 96 10.04 1.43 -12.48
N ALA A 97 11.07 2.03 -13.07
CA ALA A 97 10.92 2.76 -14.32
C ALA A 97 10.58 1.76 -15.44
N ASN A 98 9.55 2.08 -16.20
CA ASN A 98 9.16 1.35 -17.41
C ASN A 98 10.16 1.57 -18.55
#